data_AF-F4WR35-F1
#
_entry.id   AF-F4WR35-F1
#
_cell.length_a   1.000
_cell.length_b   1.000
_cell.length_c   1.000
_cell.angle_alpha   90.00
_cell.angle_beta   90.00
_cell.angle_gamma   90.00
#
_symmetry.space_group_name_H-M   'P 1'
#
loop_
_entity.id
_entity.type
_entity.pdbx_description
1 polymer ?
#
loop_
_entity_poly.entity_id
_entity_poly.type
_entity_poly.pdbx_seq_one_letter_code
_entity_poly.pdbx_strand_id
1 'polypeptide(L)'
;MPWFGMDIGGTLCKLVYFEPKDITRDEADAEVEILKNIRRYLTKNSAYGKTGHRDTHLQNTKRRLSAVMKDLENLKWENEVLELRFEKCQSERDELHSRFVSAIFELQQKTGLKNVLLEKKLEKLSDLLEQREVQISEVLAAAQLDPAVVINMNKKLEDMLNRKNTAIQDLQYELAKVCKAHDDLLAIYESKLQEYGIPKTELGFQPLRMKTIGTKLSLGPAGLVTANQ
;
A
#
# COMPACT_ATOMS: atom_id res chain seq x y z
N MET A 1 -45.12 -70.72 -30.19
CA MET A 1 -44.15 -70.24 -29.16
C MET A 1 -43.05 -71.27 -29.02
N PRO A 2 -41.76 -70.91 -29.15
CA PRO A 2 -40.67 -71.86 -28.92
C PRO A 2 -40.66 -72.31 -27.46
N TRP A 3 -40.50 -73.62 -27.25
CA TRP A 3 -40.40 -74.20 -25.91
C TRP A 3 -38.92 -74.27 -25.53
N PHE A 4 -38.59 -73.67 -24.40
CA PHE A 4 -37.24 -73.70 -23.86
C PHE A 4 -37.20 -74.76 -22.76
N GLY A 5 -36.45 -75.83 -23.00
CA GLY A 5 -36.08 -76.79 -21.97
C GLY A 5 -34.76 -76.36 -21.34
N MET A 6 -34.75 -76.16 -20.02
CA MET A 6 -33.53 -75.92 -19.26
C MET A 6 -33.21 -77.19 -18.48
N ASP A 7 -32.18 -77.92 -18.91
CA ASP A 7 -31.68 -79.09 -18.18
C ASP A 7 -30.75 -78.62 -17.06
N ILE A 8 -31.11 -78.96 -15.83
CA ILE A 8 -30.43 -78.53 -14.60
C ILE A 8 -29.63 -79.68 -13.95
N GLY A 9 -29.21 -80.68 -14.74
CA GLY A 9 -28.37 -81.79 -14.29
C GLY A 9 -26.87 -81.48 -14.32
N GLY A 10 -26.29 -81.05 -13.19
CA GLY A 10 -24.84 -80.94 -12.98
C GLY A 10 -24.24 -79.53 -13.12
N THR A 11 -22.90 -79.42 -13.20
CA THR A 11 -22.15 -78.15 -13.15
C THR A 11 -22.33 -77.25 -14.38
N LEU A 12 -22.97 -77.72 -15.44
CA LEU A 12 -23.24 -76.95 -16.66
C LEU A 12 -24.73 -77.02 -17.01
N CYS A 13 -25.38 -75.85 -17.10
CA CYS A 13 -26.72 -75.72 -17.67
C CYS A 13 -26.65 -75.69 -19.19
N LYS A 14 -27.43 -76.55 -19.86
CA LYS A 14 -27.57 -76.57 -21.32
C LYS A 14 -28.95 -76.06 -21.72
N LEU A 15 -28.99 -74.94 -22.44
CA LEU A 15 -30.23 -74.48 -23.08
C LEU A 15 -30.44 -75.29 -24.36
N VAL A 16 -31.54 -76.03 -24.42
CA VAL A 16 -31.93 -76.77 -25.62
C VAL A 16 -33.06 -76.00 -26.30
N TYR A 17 -32.80 -75.57 -27.54
CA TYR A 17 -33.75 -74.88 -28.40
C TYR A 17 -34.50 -75.90 -29.25
N PHE A 18 -35.83 -75.94 -29.11
CA PHE A 18 -36.72 -76.68 -30.00
C PHE A 18 -37.50 -75.69 -30.86
N GLU A 19 -37.39 -75.85 -32.18
CA GLU A 19 -38.12 -75.08 -33.19
C GLU A 19 -39.27 -75.95 -33.72
N PRO A 20 -40.54 -75.65 -33.37
CA PRO A 20 -41.69 -76.39 -33.87
C PRO A 20 -41.79 -76.27 -35.39
N LYS A 21 -41.84 -77.39 -36.11
CA LYS A 21 -41.86 -77.41 -37.59
C LYS A 21 -43.26 -77.30 -38.20
N ASP A 22 -44.31 -77.45 -37.40
CA ASP A 22 -45.69 -77.39 -37.86
C ASP A 22 -46.36 -76.14 -37.29
N ILE A 23 -46.24 -75.04 -38.03
CA ILE A 23 -46.86 -73.75 -37.72
C ILE A 23 -48.13 -73.65 -38.57
N THR A 24 -49.28 -73.49 -37.92
CA THR A 24 -50.53 -73.23 -38.66
C THR A 24 -50.51 -71.80 -39.23
N ARG A 25 -51.18 -71.56 -40.36
CA ARG A 25 -51.16 -70.24 -41.05
C ARG A 25 -51.55 -69.08 -40.11
N ASP A 26 -52.53 -69.30 -39.24
CA ASP A 26 -53.00 -68.30 -38.28
C ASP A 26 -51.98 -67.99 -37.17
N GLU A 27 -51.18 -68.97 -36.75
CA GLU A 27 -50.10 -68.78 -35.76
C GLU A 27 -48.90 -68.04 -36.35
N ALA A 28 -48.57 -68.29 -37.62
CA ALA A 28 -47.52 -67.56 -38.33
C ALA A 28 -47.89 -66.08 -38.49
N ASP A 29 -49.14 -65.78 -38.83
CA ASP A 29 -49.62 -64.40 -38.96
C ASP A 29 -49.62 -63.68 -37.61
N ALA A 30 -49.99 -64.35 -36.52
CA ALA A 30 -49.90 -63.82 -35.16
C ALA A 30 -48.44 -63.54 -34.75
N GLU A 31 -47.50 -64.43 -35.07
CA GLU A 31 -46.08 -64.26 -34.77
C GLU A 31 -45.45 -63.11 -35.57
N VAL A 32 -45.82 -62.97 -36.85
CA VAL A 32 -45.42 -61.83 -37.69
C VAL A 32 -45.93 -60.51 -37.10
N GLU A 33 -47.14 -60.48 -36.57
CA GLU A 33 -47.70 -59.27 -35.97
C GLU A 33 -47.05 -58.94 -34.61
N ILE A 34 -46.72 -59.96 -33.81
CA ILE A 34 -45.94 -59.81 -32.58
C ILE A 34 -44.54 -59.26 -32.90
N LEU A 35 -43.85 -59.83 -33.90
CA LEU A 35 -42.52 -59.38 -34.33
C LEU A 35 -42.55 -57.96 -34.91
N LYS A 36 -43.59 -57.60 -35.67
CA LYS A 36 -43.80 -56.22 -36.12
C LYS A 36 -44.02 -55.28 -34.95
N ASN A 37 -44.76 -55.67 -33.92
CA ASN A 37 -44.98 -54.88 -32.72
C ASN A 37 -43.68 -54.69 -31.92
N ILE A 38 -42.92 -55.76 -31.68
CA ILE A 38 -41.62 -55.69 -31.00
C ILE A 38 -40.64 -54.82 -31.79
N ARG A 39 -40.52 -55.04 -33.10
CA ARG A 39 -39.69 -54.21 -33.97
C ARG A 39 -40.11 -52.76 -33.90
N ARG A 40 -41.41 -52.46 -33.94
CA ARG A 40 -41.96 -51.11 -33.81
C ARG A 40 -41.61 -50.48 -32.46
N TYR A 41 -41.64 -51.23 -31.35
CA TYR A 41 -41.22 -50.73 -30.04
C TYR A 41 -39.71 -50.49 -29.92
N LEU A 42 -38.88 -51.34 -30.54
CA LEU A 42 -37.43 -51.25 -30.49
C LEU A 42 -36.84 -50.22 -31.47
N THR A 43 -37.47 -50.02 -32.63
CA THR A 43 -36.98 -49.10 -33.68
C THR A 43 -37.66 -47.74 -33.69
N LYS A 44 -38.82 -47.57 -33.05
CA LYS A 44 -39.31 -46.22 -32.78
C LYS A 44 -38.34 -45.56 -31.80
N ASN A 45 -37.86 -44.38 -32.15
CA ASN A 45 -37.05 -43.50 -31.29
C ASN A 45 -37.84 -42.95 -30.06
N SER A 46 -38.94 -43.62 -29.71
CA SER A 46 -39.74 -43.43 -28.50
C SER A 46 -39.17 -44.35 -27.42
N ALA A 47 -37.90 -44.16 -27.09
CA ALA A 47 -37.36 -44.73 -25.87
C ALA A 47 -38.12 -44.05 -24.71
N TYR A 48 -39.09 -44.74 -24.11
CA TYR A 48 -39.89 -44.27 -22.99
C TYR A 48 -40.85 -43.11 -23.36
N GLY A 49 -42.12 -43.22 -22.96
CA GLY A 49 -43.14 -42.21 -23.28
C GLY A 49 -42.84 -40.85 -22.63
N LYS A 50 -43.62 -39.82 -22.99
CA LYS A 50 -43.57 -38.44 -22.45
C LYS A 50 -43.58 -38.31 -20.90
N THR A 51 -43.73 -39.40 -20.15
CA THR A 51 -43.99 -39.47 -18.70
C THR A 51 -43.28 -40.65 -18.01
N GLY A 52 -42.00 -40.91 -18.29
CA GLY A 52 -41.19 -41.86 -17.51
C GLY A 52 -40.44 -41.18 -16.36
N HIS A 53 -40.52 -41.70 -15.11
CA HIS A 53 -39.73 -41.17 -13.98
C HIS A 53 -38.22 -41.03 -14.30
N ARG A 54 -37.68 -41.93 -15.13
CA ARG A 54 -36.28 -41.88 -15.61
C ARG A 54 -35.97 -40.63 -16.43
N ASP A 55 -36.90 -40.15 -17.25
CA ASP A 55 -36.72 -38.95 -18.07
C ASP A 55 -36.71 -37.69 -17.21
N THR A 56 -37.56 -37.63 -16.17
CA THR A 56 -37.57 -36.52 -15.20
C THR A 56 -36.27 -36.47 -14.39
N HIS A 57 -35.78 -37.62 -13.92
CA HIS A 57 -34.49 -37.69 -13.21
C HIS A 57 -33.32 -37.29 -14.10
N LEU A 58 -33.27 -37.77 -15.36
CA LEU A 58 -32.24 -37.39 -16.32
C LEU A 58 -32.30 -35.90 -16.68
N GLN A 59 -33.50 -35.34 -16.84
CA GLN A 59 -33.66 -33.91 -17.09
C GLN A 59 -33.21 -33.08 -15.89
N ASN A 60 -33.52 -33.50 -14.67
CA ASN A 60 -33.09 -32.84 -13.45
C ASN A 60 -31.56 -32.92 -13.26
N THR A 61 -30.93 -34.08 -13.52
CA THR A 61 -29.47 -34.19 -13.45
C THR A 61 -28.79 -33.36 -14.53
N LYS A 62 -29.32 -33.31 -15.77
CA LYS A 62 -28.82 -32.42 -16.83
C LYS A 62 -28.93 -30.95 -16.45
N ARG A 63 -30.05 -30.52 -15.85
CA ARG A 63 -30.21 -29.14 -15.34
C ARG A 63 -29.20 -28.83 -14.25
N ARG A 64 -29.03 -29.72 -13.27
CA ARG A 64 -28.03 -29.56 -12.20
C ARG A 64 -26.61 -29.51 -12.76
N LEU A 65 -26.28 -30.38 -13.73
CA LEU A 65 -24.98 -30.38 -14.39
C LEU A 65 -24.74 -29.04 -15.10
N SER A 66 -25.71 -28.53 -15.84
CA SER A 66 -25.61 -27.24 -16.52
C SER A 66 -25.43 -26.08 -15.53
N ALA A 67 -26.12 -26.10 -14.39
CA ALA A 67 -25.95 -25.09 -13.35
C ALA A 67 -24.53 -25.15 -12.74
N VAL A 68 -24.08 -26.35 -12.34
CA VAL A 68 -22.74 -26.56 -11.78
C VAL A 68 -21.64 -26.21 -12.78
N MET A 69 -21.83 -26.49 -14.07
CA MET A 69 -20.87 -26.09 -15.11
C MET A 69 -20.75 -24.57 -15.23
N LYS A 70 -21.87 -23.85 -15.15
CA LYS A 70 -21.88 -22.39 -15.17
C LYS A 70 -21.21 -21.80 -13.92
N ASP A 71 -21.49 -22.38 -12.76
CA ASP A 71 -20.87 -21.95 -11.49
C ASP A 71 -19.35 -22.21 -11.51
N LEU A 72 -18.92 -23.35 -12.08
CA LEU A 72 -17.50 -23.66 -12.27
C LEU A 72 -16.81 -22.64 -13.17
N GLU A 73 -17.44 -22.23 -14.27
CA GLU A 73 -16.89 -21.23 -15.18
C GLU A 73 -16.78 -19.86 -14.49
N ASN A 74 -17.81 -19.44 -13.76
CA ASN A 74 -17.77 -18.20 -12.97
C ASN A 74 -16.66 -18.22 -11.92
N LEU A 75 -16.56 -19.29 -11.13
CA LEU A 75 -15.53 -19.43 -10.08
C LEU A 75 -14.12 -19.44 -10.66
N LYS A 76 -13.91 -20.03 -11.84
CA LYS A 76 -12.62 -19.97 -12.53
C LYS A 76 -12.24 -18.54 -12.87
N TRP A 77 -13.17 -17.79 -13.46
CA TRP A 77 -12.93 -16.39 -13.81
C TRP A 77 -12.68 -15.53 -12.56
N GLU A 78 -13.45 -15.73 -11.49
CA GLU A 78 -13.22 -15.05 -10.21
C GLU A 78 -11.84 -15.36 -9.62
N ASN A 79 -11.40 -16.62 -9.70
CA ASN A 79 -10.07 -17.00 -9.23
C ASN A 79 -8.95 -16.35 -10.06
N GLU A 80 -9.06 -16.35 -11.39
CA GLU A 80 -8.08 -15.68 -12.26
C GLU A 80 -7.98 -14.17 -11.94
N VAL A 81 -9.11 -13.52 -11.70
CA VAL A 81 -9.14 -12.10 -11.29
C VAL A 81 -8.50 -11.90 -9.91
N LEU A 82 -8.74 -12.82 -8.96
CA LEU A 82 -8.14 -12.76 -7.62
C LEU A 82 -6.62 -12.97 -7.67
N GLU A 83 -6.14 -13.90 -8.49
CA GLU A 83 -4.71 -14.16 -8.68
C GLU A 83 -3.99 -12.91 -9.22
N LEU A 84 -4.57 -12.26 -10.25
CA LEU A 84 -4.04 -11.01 -10.79
C LEU A 84 -4.03 -9.87 -9.75
N ARG A 85 -5.09 -9.76 -8.94
CA ARG A 85 -5.14 -8.75 -7.86
C ARG A 85 -4.12 -9.03 -6.77
N PHE A 86 -3.91 -10.30 -6.43
CA PHE A 86 -2.93 -10.70 -5.43
C PHE A 86 -1.51 -10.36 -5.88
N GLU A 87 -1.15 -10.70 -7.12
CA GLU A 87 0.15 -10.37 -7.70
C GLU A 87 0.41 -8.86 -7.72
N LYS A 88 -0.60 -8.08 -8.13
CA LYS A 88 -0.51 -6.61 -8.08
C LYS A 88 -0.28 -6.10 -6.65
N CYS A 89 -1.09 -6.55 -5.68
CA CYS A 89 -0.95 -6.15 -4.28
C CYS A 89 0.43 -6.52 -3.71
N GLN A 90 0.95 -7.69 -4.07
CA GLN A 90 2.29 -8.13 -3.69
C GLN A 90 3.37 -7.21 -4.27
N SER A 91 3.24 -6.83 -5.56
CA SER A 91 4.17 -5.90 -6.20
C SER A 91 4.16 -4.50 -5.54
N GLU A 92 2.98 -3.98 -5.20
CA GLU A 92 2.83 -2.68 -4.53
C GLU A 92 3.43 -2.70 -3.12
N ARG A 93 3.24 -3.80 -2.39
CA ARG A 93 3.86 -4.01 -1.08
C ARG A 93 5.39 -4.04 -1.18
N ASP A 94 5.92 -4.79 -2.12
CA ASP A 94 7.37 -4.95 -2.28
C ASP A 94 8.04 -3.65 -2.72
N GLU A 95 7.38 -2.89 -3.60
CA GLU A 95 7.80 -1.54 -3.98
C GLU A 95 7.78 -0.59 -2.77
N LEU A 96 6.70 -0.60 -1.99
CA LEU A 96 6.59 0.25 -0.80
C LEU A 96 7.68 -0.09 0.23
N HIS A 97 7.96 -1.38 0.44
CA HIS A 97 9.02 -1.83 1.31
C HIS A 97 10.40 -1.38 0.81
N SER A 98 10.66 -1.51 -0.49
CA SER A 98 11.90 -1.03 -1.10
C SER A 98 12.09 0.47 -0.90
N ARG A 99 11.06 1.28 -1.19
CA ARG A 99 11.08 2.74 -0.99
C ARG A 99 11.30 3.12 0.47
N PHE A 100 10.65 2.42 1.39
CA PHE A 100 10.81 2.63 2.83
C PHE A 100 12.26 2.40 3.27
N VAL A 101 12.85 1.27 2.86
CA VAL A 101 14.24 0.94 3.17
C VAL A 101 15.21 1.98 2.58
N SER A 102 15.02 2.38 1.32
CA SER A 102 15.82 3.44 0.69
C SER A 102 15.71 4.77 1.45
N ALA A 103 14.52 5.19 1.85
CA ALA A 103 14.30 6.42 2.60
C ALA A 103 14.99 6.40 3.97
N ILE A 104 14.99 5.25 4.66
CA ILE A 104 15.74 5.08 5.92
C ILE A 104 17.23 5.27 5.69
N PHE A 105 17.81 4.61 4.68
CA PHE A 105 19.24 4.73 4.40
C PHE A 105 19.64 6.16 4.03
N GLU A 106 18.84 6.86 3.24
CA GLU A 106 19.09 8.27 2.93
C GLU A 106 19.03 9.15 4.18
N LEU A 107 18.04 8.94 5.04
CA LEU A 107 17.90 9.70 6.29
C LEU A 107 19.12 9.45 7.19
N GLN A 108 19.52 8.19 7.38
CA GLN A 108 20.67 7.80 8.17
C GLN A 108 21.98 8.39 7.59
N GLN A 109 22.14 8.40 6.27
CA GLN A 109 23.33 9.00 5.64
C GLN A 109 23.36 10.52 5.87
N LYS A 110 22.22 11.20 5.67
CA LYS A 110 22.12 12.66 5.85
C LYS A 110 22.35 13.08 7.31
N THR A 111 21.77 12.36 8.27
CA THR A 111 21.96 12.66 9.69
C THR A 111 23.32 12.21 10.18
N GLY A 112 23.81 11.05 9.74
CA GLY A 112 25.12 10.51 10.10
C GLY A 112 26.27 11.45 9.74
N LEU A 113 26.31 11.93 8.49
CA LEU A 113 27.35 12.89 8.07
C LEU A 113 27.30 14.20 8.87
N LYS A 114 26.09 14.72 9.12
CA LYS A 114 25.90 15.93 9.91
C LYS A 114 26.37 15.74 11.35
N ASN A 115 26.07 14.61 11.96
CA ASN A 115 26.49 14.29 13.33
C ASN A 115 28.00 14.18 13.42
N VAL A 116 28.65 13.44 12.53
CA VAL A 116 30.12 13.34 12.50
C VAL A 116 30.78 14.70 12.31
N LEU A 117 30.21 15.57 11.46
CA LEU A 117 30.74 16.92 11.26
C LEU A 117 30.61 17.77 12.53
N LEU A 118 29.48 17.68 13.22
CA LEU A 118 29.24 18.39 14.48
C LEU A 118 30.16 17.87 15.59
N GLU A 119 30.35 16.57 15.70
CA GLU A 119 31.28 15.94 16.64
C GLU A 119 32.71 16.44 16.42
N LYS A 120 33.21 16.41 15.18
CA LYS A 120 34.54 16.95 14.83
C LYS A 120 34.67 18.44 15.10
N LYS A 121 33.60 19.21 14.91
CA LYS A 121 33.60 20.65 15.23
C LYS A 121 33.67 20.87 16.74
N LEU A 122 32.95 20.06 17.51
CA LEU A 122 32.95 20.12 18.97
C LEU A 122 34.33 19.74 19.52
N GLU A 123 34.90 18.63 19.04
CA GLU A 123 36.25 18.18 19.37
C GLU A 123 37.28 19.29 19.14
N LYS A 124 37.33 19.86 17.93
CA LYS A 124 38.25 20.98 17.62
C LYS A 124 38.05 22.21 18.50
N LEU A 125 36.81 22.56 18.84
CA LEU A 125 36.52 23.68 19.72
C LEU A 125 36.95 23.39 21.17
N SER A 126 36.83 22.13 21.60
CA SER A 126 37.31 21.67 22.90
C SER A 126 38.83 21.75 22.99
N ASP A 127 39.55 21.25 21.98
CA ASP A 127 41.01 21.32 21.92
C ASP A 127 41.49 22.78 21.96
N LEU A 128 40.82 23.66 21.21
CA LEU A 128 41.12 25.08 21.19
C LEU A 128 40.87 25.73 22.56
N LEU A 129 39.79 25.34 23.24
CA LEU A 129 39.47 25.84 24.57
C LEU A 129 40.54 25.41 25.58
N GLU A 130 40.92 24.13 25.60
CA GLU A 130 41.96 23.60 26.49
C GLU A 130 43.31 24.29 26.26
N GLN A 131 43.72 24.48 25.00
CA GLN A 131 44.94 25.23 24.67
C GLN A 131 44.90 26.68 25.17
N ARG A 132 43.74 27.33 25.07
CA ARG A 132 43.56 28.72 25.54
C ARG A 132 43.58 28.81 27.06
N GLU A 133 43.00 27.85 27.76
CA GLU A 133 43.04 27.78 29.23
C GLU A 133 44.47 27.61 29.75
N VAL A 134 45.27 26.75 29.10
CA VAL A 134 46.69 26.59 29.44
C VAL A 134 47.46 27.89 29.20
N GLN A 135 47.30 28.52 28.03
CA GLN A 135 47.96 29.80 27.72
C GLN A 135 47.59 30.91 28.72
N ILE A 136 46.30 31.02 29.09
CA ILE A 136 45.85 31.98 30.09
C ILE A 136 46.50 31.68 31.44
N SER A 137 46.56 30.42 31.84
CA SER A 137 47.16 29.99 33.11
C SER A 137 48.66 30.34 33.17
N GLU A 138 49.40 30.11 32.08
CA GLU A 138 50.81 30.46 31.98
C GLU A 138 51.05 31.98 32.08
N VAL A 139 50.26 32.79 31.36
CA VAL A 139 50.38 34.25 31.37
C VAL A 139 50.05 34.81 32.76
N LEU A 140 49.01 34.28 33.42
CA LEU A 140 48.65 34.69 34.78
C LEU A 140 49.77 34.37 35.78
N ALA A 141 50.39 33.20 35.66
CA ALA A 141 51.53 32.82 36.51
C ALA A 141 52.75 33.73 36.28
N ALA A 142 53.06 34.06 35.02
CA ALA A 142 54.20 34.92 34.67
C ALA A 142 54.01 36.39 35.08
N ALA A 143 52.78 36.90 35.00
CA ALA A 143 52.48 38.31 35.26
C ALA A 143 52.46 38.68 36.76
N GLN A 144 52.44 37.68 37.66
CA GLN A 144 52.42 37.88 39.13
C GLN A 144 51.34 38.87 39.59
N LEU A 145 50.21 38.91 38.87
CA LEU A 145 49.12 39.83 39.17
C LEU A 145 48.39 39.36 40.43
N ASP A 146 47.90 40.30 41.23
CA ASP A 146 47.04 39.99 42.37
C ASP A 146 45.79 39.23 41.87
N PRO A 147 45.59 37.98 42.32
CA PRO A 147 44.44 37.17 41.92
C PRO A 147 43.10 37.88 42.14
N ALA A 148 42.98 38.71 43.18
CA ALA A 148 41.76 39.45 43.46
C ALA A 148 41.43 40.49 42.39
N VAL A 149 42.44 41.15 41.81
CA VAL A 149 42.25 42.14 40.74
C VAL A 149 41.83 41.45 39.43
N VAL A 150 42.46 40.32 39.09
CA VAL A 150 42.14 39.54 37.88
C VAL A 150 40.71 39.00 37.93
N ILE A 151 40.28 38.42 39.05
CA ILE A 151 38.91 37.91 39.23
C ILE A 151 37.89 39.03 39.06
N ASN A 152 38.13 40.19 39.68
CA ASN A 152 37.24 41.34 39.59
C ASN A 152 37.16 41.91 38.17
N MET A 153 38.28 41.94 37.43
CA MET A 153 38.32 42.39 36.05
C MET A 153 37.60 41.41 35.11
N ASN A 154 37.84 40.10 35.26
CA ASN A 154 37.14 39.06 34.51
C ASN A 154 35.64 39.11 34.74
N LYS A 155 35.18 39.25 35.99
CA LYS A 155 33.76 39.38 36.31
C LYS A 155 33.11 40.59 35.62
N LYS A 156 33.79 41.75 35.62
CA LYS A 156 33.29 42.96 34.92
C LYS A 156 33.22 42.76 33.40
N LEU A 157 34.20 42.07 32.82
CA LEU A 157 34.21 41.72 31.39
C LEU A 157 33.07 40.76 31.06
N GLU A 158 32.88 39.72 31.87
CA GLU A 158 31.79 38.75 31.75
C GLU A 158 30.41 39.42 31.79
N ASP A 159 30.18 40.30 32.77
CA ASP A 159 28.96 41.08 32.88
C ASP A 159 28.72 41.97 31.64
N MET A 160 29.77 42.59 31.10
CA MET A 160 29.68 43.41 29.89
C MET A 160 29.36 42.55 28.66
N LEU A 161 29.98 41.39 28.54
CA LEU A 161 29.80 40.45 27.44
C LEU A 161 28.37 39.88 27.47
N ASN A 162 27.87 39.52 28.64
CA ASN A 162 26.49 39.07 28.84
C ASN A 162 25.47 40.16 28.47
N ARG A 163 25.69 41.42 28.87
CA ARG A 163 24.83 42.54 28.46
C ARG A 163 24.82 42.72 26.95
N LYS A 164 25.99 42.67 26.29
CA LYS A 164 26.10 42.80 24.84
C LYS A 164 25.42 41.63 24.11
N ASN A 165 25.59 40.39 24.59
CA ASN A 165 24.94 39.21 24.01
C ASN A 165 23.41 39.29 24.14
N THR A 166 22.92 39.75 25.30
CA THR A 166 21.48 39.98 25.50
C THR A 166 20.96 41.04 24.53
N ALA A 167 21.67 42.17 24.39
CA ALA A 167 21.29 43.21 23.42
C ALA A 167 21.30 42.71 21.97
N ILE A 168 22.25 41.83 21.60
CA ILE A 168 22.27 41.19 20.27
C ILE A 168 21.02 40.33 20.08
N GLN A 169 20.64 39.52 21.07
CA GLN A 169 19.44 38.69 21.02
C GLN A 169 18.17 39.53 20.90
N ASP A 170 18.05 40.60 21.70
CA ASP A 170 16.90 41.52 21.67
C ASP A 170 16.78 42.20 20.30
N LEU A 171 17.89 42.69 19.74
CA LEU A 171 17.90 43.32 18.41
C LEU A 171 17.59 42.33 17.29
N GLN A 172 18.09 41.09 17.38
CA GLN A 172 17.74 40.03 16.43
C GLN A 172 16.24 39.70 16.50
N TYR A 173 15.65 39.69 17.69
CA TYR A 173 14.23 39.47 17.90
C TYR A 173 13.39 40.62 17.33
N GLU A 174 13.73 41.87 17.63
CA GLU A 174 13.02 43.04 17.09
C GLU A 174 13.14 43.11 15.56
N LEU A 175 14.31 42.80 14.99
CA LEU A 175 14.47 42.68 13.53
C LEU A 175 13.53 41.62 12.95
N ALA A 176 13.49 40.43 13.55
CA ALA A 176 12.62 39.35 13.11
C ALA A 176 11.13 39.72 13.17
N LYS A 177 10.72 40.41 14.23
CA LYS A 177 9.36 40.94 14.42
C LYS A 177 9.00 41.99 13.36
N VAL A 178 9.90 42.92 13.06
CA VAL A 178 9.69 43.94 12.01
C VAL A 178 9.61 43.30 10.62
N CYS A 179 10.51 42.36 10.30
CA CYS A 179 10.46 41.62 9.03
C CYS A 179 9.14 40.88 8.85
N LYS A 180 8.60 40.31 9.94
CA LYS A 180 7.29 39.66 9.90
C LYS A 180 6.14 40.64 9.67
N ALA A 181 6.09 41.73 10.43
CA ALA A 181 5.05 42.74 10.25
C ALA A 181 5.05 43.31 8.82
N HIS A 182 6.24 43.45 8.22
CA HIS A 182 6.40 43.81 6.81
C HIS A 182 5.81 42.75 5.87
N ASP A 183 6.12 41.46 6.06
CA ASP A 183 5.61 40.38 5.22
C ASP A 183 4.08 40.20 5.33
N ASP A 184 3.52 40.34 6.55
CA ASP A 184 2.08 40.30 6.79
C ASP A 184 1.37 41.48 6.09
N LEU A 185 1.96 42.68 6.15
CA LEU A 185 1.45 43.87 5.47
C LEU A 185 1.50 43.72 3.95
N LEU A 186 2.56 43.13 3.38
CA LEU A 186 2.61 42.80 1.96
C LEU A 186 1.49 41.82 1.56
N ALA A 187 1.21 40.80 2.38
CA ALA A 187 0.13 39.85 2.12
C ALA A 187 -1.26 40.53 2.14
N ILE A 188 -1.49 41.45 3.07
CA ILE A 188 -2.73 42.23 3.13
C ILE A 188 -2.88 43.12 1.89
N TYR A 189 -1.82 43.83 1.48
CA TYR A 189 -1.84 44.65 0.28
C TYR A 189 -2.11 43.82 -0.98
N GLU A 190 -1.45 42.68 -1.13
CA GLU A 190 -1.69 41.73 -2.22
C GLU A 190 -3.15 41.27 -2.26
N SER A 191 -3.75 40.95 -1.11
CA SER A 191 -5.17 40.57 -1.01
C SER A 191 -6.10 41.72 -1.39
N LYS A 192 -5.79 42.95 -0.96
CA LYS A 192 -6.61 44.12 -1.27
C LYS A 192 -6.53 44.51 -2.74
N LEU A 193 -5.35 44.47 -3.35
CA LEU A 193 -5.20 44.71 -4.79
C LEU A 193 -6.01 43.71 -5.62
N GLN A 194 -5.99 42.43 -5.23
CA GLN A 194 -6.79 41.41 -5.86
C GLN A 194 -8.30 41.65 -5.72
N GLU A 195 -8.76 42.14 -4.57
CA GLU A 195 -10.16 42.53 -4.34
C GLU A 195 -10.63 43.67 -5.27
N TYR A 196 -9.73 44.63 -5.57
CA TYR A 196 -9.99 45.69 -6.55
C TYR A 196 -9.75 45.27 -8.00
N GLY A 197 -9.46 43.99 -8.25
CA GLY A 197 -9.27 43.45 -9.61
C GLY A 197 -7.90 43.72 -10.21
N ILE A 198 -6.90 44.13 -9.41
CA ILE A 198 -5.52 44.37 -9.86
C ILE A 198 -4.69 43.12 -9.58
N PRO A 199 -4.36 42.29 -10.60
CA PRO A 199 -3.55 41.10 -10.41
C PRO A 199 -2.09 41.45 -10.10
N LYS A 200 -1.43 40.60 -9.29
CA LYS A 200 -0.04 40.79 -8.85
C LYS A 200 0.96 40.94 -10.01
N THR A 201 0.64 40.41 -11.18
CA THR A 201 1.44 40.51 -12.41
C THR A 201 1.50 41.93 -12.96
N GLU A 202 0.51 42.78 -12.67
CA GLU A 202 0.46 44.17 -13.16
C GLU A 202 1.32 45.14 -12.34
N LEU A 203 1.84 44.72 -11.17
CA LEU A 203 2.65 45.59 -10.32
C LEU A 203 3.99 45.98 -10.95
N GLY A 204 4.53 45.18 -11.87
CA GLY A 204 5.81 45.45 -12.53
C GLY A 204 7.06 45.35 -11.63
N PHE A 205 6.90 45.00 -10.35
CA PHE A 205 7.99 44.71 -9.43
C PHE A 205 7.60 43.59 -8.45
N GLN A 206 8.61 42.94 -7.87
CA GLN A 206 8.41 41.94 -6.82
C GLN A 206 8.93 42.49 -5.49
N PRO A 207 8.06 42.64 -4.47
CA PRO A 207 8.49 43.11 -3.15
C PRO A 207 9.59 42.22 -2.57
N LEU A 208 10.66 42.84 -2.04
CA LEU A 208 11.74 42.11 -1.39
C LEU A 208 11.28 41.60 -0.02
N ARG A 209 11.37 40.29 0.20
CA ARG A 209 11.12 39.68 1.52
C ARG A 209 12.46 39.32 2.15
N MET A 210 12.71 39.87 3.34
CA MET A 210 13.98 39.67 4.05
C MET A 210 14.05 38.23 4.56
N LYS A 211 14.99 37.44 4.04
CA LYS A 211 15.31 36.13 4.64
C LYS A 211 16.34 36.34 5.74
N THR A 212 15.91 36.30 6.99
CA THR A 212 16.81 36.36 8.14
C THR A 212 17.75 35.16 8.09
N ILE A 213 19.05 35.42 7.87
CA ILE A 213 20.08 34.37 7.80
C ILE A 213 20.27 33.81 9.21
N GLY A 214 20.03 32.51 9.39
CA GLY A 214 20.35 31.78 10.63
C GLY A 214 19.16 31.54 11.58
N THR A 215 18.10 32.34 11.52
CA THR A 215 16.86 32.06 12.25
C THR A 215 15.85 31.43 11.30
N LYS A 216 15.65 30.11 11.41
CA LYS A 216 14.40 29.50 10.96
C LYS A 216 13.30 30.10 11.82
N LEU A 217 12.76 31.25 11.42
CA LEU A 217 11.47 31.75 11.89
C LEU A 217 10.46 30.68 11.54
N SER A 218 10.20 29.75 12.47
CA SER A 218 9.08 28.84 12.37
C SER A 218 7.82 29.71 12.33
N LEU A 219 7.10 29.69 11.20
CA LEU A 219 5.73 30.16 11.16
C LEU A 219 4.93 29.23 12.07
N GLY A 220 4.76 29.62 13.33
CA GLY A 220 3.77 29.00 14.19
C GLY A 220 2.37 29.18 13.57
N PRO A 221 1.43 28.26 13.84
CA PRO A 221 0.04 28.50 13.48
C PRO A 221 -0.40 29.83 14.10
N ALA A 222 -1.02 30.70 13.31
CA ALA A 222 -1.40 32.09 13.65
C ALA A 222 -0.27 33.15 13.69
N GLY A 223 0.91 32.89 13.11
CA GLY A 223 1.84 33.98 12.88
C GLY A 223 2.46 34.57 14.16
N LEU A 224 2.77 33.75 15.17
CA LEU A 224 3.70 34.15 16.24
C LEU A 224 5.16 33.91 15.85
N VAL A 225 6.05 34.85 16.20
CA VAL A 225 7.49 34.59 16.28
C VAL A 225 7.71 33.94 17.63
N THR A 226 7.84 32.62 17.68
CA THR A 226 8.20 31.94 18.92
C THR A 226 9.72 31.91 19.04
N ALA A 227 10.24 32.42 20.15
CA ALA A 227 11.59 32.07 20.59
C ALA A 227 11.51 30.59 20.99
N ASN A 228 11.92 29.68 20.10
CA ASN A 228 12.08 28.29 20.50
C ASN A 228 13.26 28.27 21.48
N GLN A 229 12.95 28.07 22.76
CA GLN A 229 13.91 27.69 23.79
C GLN A 229 14.46 26.29 23.49
#